data_AF-A0A517SFZ6-F1
#
_entry.id   AF-A0A517SFZ6-F1
#
_cell.length_a   1.000
_cell.length_b   1.000
_cell.length_c   1.000
_cell.angle_alpha   90.00
_cell.angle_beta   90.00
_cell.angle_gamma   90.00
#
_symmetry.space_group_name_H-M   'P 1'
#
loop_
_entity.id
_entity.type
_entity.pdbx_description
1 polymer ?
#
loop_
_entity_poly.entity_id
_entity_poly.type
_entity_poly.pdbx_seq_one_letter_code
_entity_poly.pdbx_strand_id
1 'polypeptide(L)' 'MRNSIGVALQFLALIFLPLLIIWQLNFGFRLLWMPGLTLVGMLVFWIGHALREKA' A
#
# COMPACT_ATOMS: atom_id res chain seq x y z
N MET A 1 -8.38 -19.50 -0.54
CA MET A 1 -7.25 -18.75 -1.15
C MET A 1 -7.43 -17.22 -1.12
N ARG A 2 -8.65 -16.68 -1.28
CA ARG A 2 -8.90 -15.23 -1.23
C ARG A 2 -8.45 -14.56 0.07
N ASN A 3 -8.66 -15.21 1.22
CA ASN A 3 -8.16 -14.75 2.52
C ASN A 3 -6.62 -14.60 2.54
N SER A 4 -5.88 -15.64 2.12
CA SER A 4 -4.41 -15.61 2.06
C SER A 4 -3.87 -14.52 1.13
N ILE A 5 -4.54 -14.29 -0.01
CA ILE A 5 -4.20 -13.19 -0.92
C ILE A 5 -4.46 -11.83 -0.25
N GLY A 6 -5.58 -11.67 0.44
CA GLY A 6 -5.89 -10.43 1.15
C GLY A 6 -4.89 -10.13 2.28
N VAL A 7 -4.48 -11.15 3.03
CA VAL A 7 -3.40 -11.04 4.04
C VAL A 7 -2.08 -10.62 3.38
N ALA A 8 -1.71 -11.26 2.27
CA ALA A 8 -0.48 -10.92 1.56
C ALA A 8 -0.47 -9.46 1.07
N LEU A 9 -1.58 -8.98 0.48
CA LEU A 9 -1.71 -7.60 0.01
C LEU A 9 -1.59 -6.57 1.14
N GLN A 10 -2.24 -6.82 2.28
CA GLN A 10 -2.13 -5.96 3.45
C GLN A 10 -0.72 -5.97 4.04
N PHE A 11 -0.08 -7.14 4.14
CA PHE A 11 1.29 -7.29 4.62
C PHE A 11 2.28 -6.53 3.74
N LEU A 12 2.15 -6.67 2.41
CA LEU A 12 2.96 -5.92 1.45
C LEU A 12 2.75 -4.42 1.62
N ALA A 13 1.51 -3.94 1.73
CA ALA A 13 1.24 -2.52 1.94
C ALA A 13 1.85 -1.99 3.25
N LEU A 14 1.76 -2.73 4.35
CA LEU A 14 2.33 -2.31 5.64
C LEU A 14 3.86 -2.25 5.64
N ILE A 15 4.53 -3.08 4.84
CA ILE A 15 6.00 -3.08 4.74
C ILE A 15 6.50 -2.06 3.72
N PHE A 16 5.92 -2.07 2.52
CA PHE A 16 6.44 -1.29 1.41
C PHE A 16 5.98 0.16 1.43
N LEU A 17 4.81 0.49 1.99
CA LEU A 17 4.33 1.87 2.05
C LEU A 17 5.23 2.76 2.93
N PRO A 18 5.64 2.37 4.16
CA PRO A 18 6.58 3.17 4.94
C PRO A 18 7.94 3.33 4.27
N LEU A 19 8.47 2.25 3.65
CA LEU A 19 9.73 2.30 2.91
C LEU A 19 9.65 3.27 1.73
N LEU A 20 8.54 3.24 0.98
CA LEU A 20 8.28 4.16 -0.12
C LEU A 20 8.21 5.62 0.35
N ILE A 21 7.55 5.89 1.48
CA ILE A 21 7.45 7.23 2.05
C ILE A 21 8.82 7.74 2.49
N ILE A 22 9.61 6.91 3.19
CA ILE A 22 10.98 7.27 3.57
C ILE A 22 11.81 7.61 2.34
N TRP A 23 11.73 6.78 1.29
CA TRP A 23 12.41 7.04 0.03
C TRP A 23 11.96 8.35 -0.63
N GLN A 24 10.66 8.61 -0.70
CA GLN A 24 10.11 9.86 -1.23
C GLN A 24 10.66 11.10 -0.51
N LEU A 25 10.73 11.05 0.83
CA LEU A 25 11.24 12.15 1.66
C LEU A 25 12.75 12.36 1.47
N ASN A 26 13.54 11.30 1.32
CA ASN A 26 15.00 11.41 1.15
C ASN A 26 15.40 11.90 -0.25
N PHE A 27 14.64 11.55 -1.30
CA PHE A 27 14.99 11.86 -2.68
C PHE A 27 14.26 13.10 -3.25
N GLY A 28 13.45 13.80 -2.44
CA GLY A 28 12.85 15.08 -2.83
C GLY A 28 11.84 14.99 -3.98
N PHE A 29 10.92 14.03 -3.89
CA PHE A 29 9.87 13.83 -4.91
C PHE A 29 8.99 15.07 -5.11
N ARG A 30 8.49 15.29 -6.34
CA ARG A 30 7.54 16.38 -6.61
C ARG A 30 6.26 16.17 -5.78
N LEU A 31 5.70 17.27 -5.27
CA LEU A 31 4.53 17.32 -4.39
C LEU A 31 3.32 16.50 -4.84
N LEU A 32 3.10 16.29 -6.14
CA LEU A 32 1.98 15.48 -6.64
C LEU A 32 2.25 13.97 -6.64
N TRP A 33 3.51 13.54 -6.79
CA TRP A 33 3.87 12.13 -6.86
C TRP A 33 3.82 11.46 -5.49
N MET A 34 4.18 12.19 -4.43
CA MET A 34 4.10 11.69 -3.05
C MET A 34 2.69 11.21 -2.68
N PRO A 35 1.63 12.06 -2.69
CA PRO A 35 0.28 11.64 -2.35
C PRO A 35 -0.28 10.63 -3.35
N GLY A 36 0.06 10.73 -4.64
CA GLY A 36 -0.40 9.78 -5.65
C GLY A 36 0.03 8.34 -5.34
N LEU A 37 1.32 8.14 -5.01
CA LEU A 37 1.86 6.84 -4.64
C LEU A 37 1.33 6.35 -3.28
N THR A 38 1.13 7.25 -2.32
CA THR A 38 0.52 6.89 -1.04
C THR A 38 -0.92 6.43 -1.20
N LEU A 39 -1.70 7.08 -2.07
CA LEU A 39 -3.07 6.66 -2.41
C LEU A 39 -3.09 5.29 -3.08
N VAL A 40 -2.15 4.99 -3.97
CA VAL A 40 -2.02 3.64 -4.56
C VAL A 40 -1.77 2.60 -3.46
N GLY A 41 -0.88 2.88 -2.50
CA GLY A 41 -0.64 2.00 -1.35
C GLY A 41 -1.89 1.79 -0.50
N MET A 42 -2.66 2.84 -0.24
CA MET A 42 -3.95 2.74 0.46
C MET A 42 -4.96 1.87 -0.30
N LEU A 43 -5.05 2.02 -1.63
CA LEU A 43 -5.94 1.20 -2.46
C LEU A 43 -5.54 -0.28 -2.43
N VAL A 44 -4.25 -0.59 -2.49
CA VAL A 44 -3.75 -1.97 -2.36
C VAL A 44 -4.13 -2.57 -1.01
N PHE A 45 -3.95 -1.80 0.07
CA PHE A 45 -4.36 -2.22 1.41
C PHE A 45 -5.88 -2.47 1.51
N TRP A 46 -6.68 -1.55 0.96
CA TRP A 46 -8.13 -1.65 0.94
C TRP A 46 -8.63 -2.85 0.12
N ILE A 47 -8.03 -3.13 -1.04
CA ILE A 47 -8.35 -4.32 -1.83
C ILE A 47 -8.02 -5.59 -1.03
N GLY A 48 -6.88 -5.63 -0.35
CA GLY A 48 -6.52 -6.72 0.55
C GLY A 48 -7.55 -6.93 1.68
N HIS A 49 -8.07 -5.84 2.23
CA HIS A 49 -9.14 -5.86 3.23
C HIS A 49 -10.45 -6.41 2.67
N ALA A 50 -10.91 -5.88 1.53
CA ALA A 50 -12.14 -6.36 0.89
C ALA A 50 -12.05 -7.83 0.46
N LEU A 51 -10.87 -8.30 0.06
CA LEU A 51 -10.63 -9.72 -0.28
C LEU A 51 -10.64 -10.62 0.94
N ARG A 52 -10.23 -10.12 2.12
CA ARG A 52 -10.33 -10.84 3.40
C ARG A 52 -11.75 -10.90 3.92
N GLU A 53 -12.49 -9.80 3.81
CA GLU A 53 -13.86 -9.69 4.33
C GLU A 53 -14.86 -10.54 3.55
N LYS A 54 -14.63 -10.73 2.24
CA LYS A 54 -15.48 -11.54 1.36
C LYS A 54 -15.07 -13.02 1.27
N ALA A 55 -14.13 -13.49 2.10
CA ALA A 55 -13.53 -14.82 2.02
C ALA A 55 -14.01 -15.79 3.10
#